data_AF-A0A965Y8G7-F1
#
_entry.id   AF-A0A965Y8G7-F1
#
_cell.length_a   1.000
_cell.length_b   1.000
_cell.length_c   1.000
_cell.angle_alpha   90.00
_cell.angle_beta   90.00
_cell.angle_gamma   90.00
#
_symmetry.space_group_name_H-M   'P 1'
#
loop_
_entity.id
_entity.type
_entity.pdbx_description
1 polymer ?
#
loop_
_entity_poly.entity_id
_entity_poly.type
_entity_poly.pdbx_seq_one_letter_code
_entity_poly.pdbx_strand_id
1 'polypeptide(L)'
;MNKEKFNELLSEYIKENYLKYEPRKIIQNQEKDGILFDRLPCNIFNSATLDGLIKSNYVDTDSWKEIAKIVDSKGMKDSDLYNKARIDRRKFSKFRNGEAKLTKKEYMAMAIALELSIEEKMIYDNTVSLLKDNYFRVDGNEINGHLVIYALLPKVTSSSRSAIESLQGIVSNDKYHEKTKKMAQGILDDYKKVKKDSKIEKLLEIIDEIRGRSDNEKILIYTRHPTTLRYIVEKLEPYHLKIVEFLGGLSREEKSERINEFKSGKI
;
A
#
# COMPACT_ATOMS: atom_id res chain seq x y z
N MET A 1 -27.22 -9.64 9.80
CA MET A 1 -26.94 -8.31 9.25
C MET A 1 -27.66 -8.21 7.93
N ASN A 2 -28.55 -7.22 7.75
CA ASN A 2 -29.24 -7.11 6.46
C ASN A 2 -28.26 -6.67 5.36
N LYS A 3 -28.60 -6.99 4.11
CA LYS A 3 -27.78 -6.73 2.91
C LYS A 3 -27.39 -5.25 2.77
N GLU A 4 -28.26 -4.34 3.19
CA GLU A 4 -28.06 -2.89 3.14
C GLU A 4 -26.95 -2.44 4.10
N LYS A 5 -27.00 -2.88 5.36
CA LYS A 5 -25.98 -2.53 6.36
C LYS A 5 -24.61 -3.11 6.02
N PHE A 6 -24.53 -4.30 5.42
CA PHE A 6 -23.24 -4.81 4.92
C PHE A 6 -22.65 -3.91 3.82
N ASN A 7 -23.47 -3.50 2.85
CA ASN A 7 -23.01 -2.66 1.75
C ASN A 7 -22.57 -1.28 2.24
N GLU A 8 -23.24 -0.71 3.24
CA GLU A 8 -22.84 0.52 3.90
C GLU A 8 -21.44 0.37 4.52
N LEU A 9 -21.24 -0.66 5.33
CA LEU A 9 -19.96 -0.95 6.00
C LEU A 9 -18.82 -1.24 5.01
N LEU A 10 -19.09 -1.97 3.92
CA LEU A 10 -18.10 -2.20 2.87
C LEU A 10 -17.74 -0.88 2.16
N SER A 11 -18.72 -0.02 1.91
CA SER A 11 -18.50 1.28 1.29
C SER A 11 -17.68 2.20 2.19
N GLU A 12 -17.98 2.21 3.50
CA GLU A 12 -17.22 2.94 4.52
C GLU A 12 -15.78 2.42 4.58
N TYR A 13 -15.59 1.11 4.70
CA TYR A 13 -14.28 0.47 4.69
C TYR A 13 -13.46 0.87 3.46
N ILE A 14 -14.05 0.80 2.26
CA ILE A 14 -13.38 1.18 1.01
C ILE A 14 -13.00 2.66 1.03
N LYS A 15 -13.91 3.53 1.45
CA LYS A 15 -13.69 4.99 1.53
C LYS A 15 -12.58 5.37 2.52
N GLU A 16 -12.52 4.68 3.66
CA GLU A 16 -11.52 4.94 4.71
C GLU A 16 -10.12 4.43 4.34
N ASN A 17 -10.04 3.29 3.64
CA ASN A 17 -8.77 2.58 3.44
C ASN A 17 -8.15 2.76 2.05
N TYR A 18 -8.91 3.27 1.06
CA TYR A 18 -8.44 3.48 -0.30
C TYR A 18 -8.66 4.94 -0.71
N LEU A 19 -7.60 5.61 -1.18
CA LEU A 19 -7.62 7.04 -1.56
C LEU A 19 -8.65 7.31 -2.67
N LYS A 20 -9.64 8.17 -2.36
CA LYS A 20 -10.70 8.67 -3.27
C LYS A 20 -11.45 7.58 -4.05
N TYR A 21 -12.22 6.76 -3.35
CA TYR A 21 -13.34 6.05 -3.97
C TYR A 21 -14.56 6.97 -4.05
N GLU A 22 -14.76 7.61 -5.20
CA GLU A 22 -16.08 8.11 -5.59
C GLU A 22 -16.88 6.89 -6.08
N PRO A 23 -17.98 6.49 -5.42
CA PRO A 23 -18.77 5.37 -5.90
C PRO A 23 -19.23 5.67 -7.33
N ARG A 24 -18.94 4.76 -8.27
CA ARG A 24 -19.59 4.80 -9.58
C ARG A 24 -21.09 4.83 -9.31
N LYS A 25 -21.75 5.95 -9.64
CA LYS A 25 -23.20 5.92 -9.88
C LYS A 25 -23.40 4.81 -10.89
N ILE A 26 -24.22 3.82 -10.55
CA ILE A 26 -24.66 2.82 -11.50
C ILE A 26 -25.50 3.60 -12.51
N ILE A 27 -24.86 3.99 -13.62
CA ILE A 27 -25.55 4.62 -14.74
C ILE A 27 -26.33 3.48 -15.38
N GLN A 28 -27.62 3.40 -15.09
CA GLN A 28 -28.56 2.75 -15.97
C GLN A 28 -28.50 3.54 -17.29
N ASN A 29 -27.93 2.92 -18.31
CA ASN A 29 -27.89 3.32 -19.73
C ASN A 29 -28.58 4.65 -20.06
N GLN A 30 -27.81 5.67 -20.42
CA GLN A 30 -28.06 6.49 -21.61
C GLN A 30 -26.73 7.02 -22.14
N GLU A 31 -26.51 6.80 -23.44
CA GLU A 31 -25.44 7.39 -24.22
C GLU A 31 -25.56 8.91 -24.25
N LYS A 32 -24.41 9.55 -24.48
CA LYS A 32 -24.15 10.93 -24.88
C LYS A 32 -23.71 11.87 -23.76
N ASP A 33 -22.67 12.62 -24.15
CA ASP A 33 -21.97 13.69 -23.48
C ASP A 33 -20.87 13.26 -22.50
N GLY A 34 -19.68 13.15 -23.10
CA GLY A 34 -18.42 12.84 -22.43
C GLY A 34 -18.10 13.86 -21.35
N ILE A 35 -18.14 13.39 -20.11
CA ILE A 35 -17.58 14.11 -18.97
C ILE A 35 -16.07 14.00 -19.09
N LEU A 36 -15.47 15.14 -19.45
CA LEU A 36 -14.04 15.38 -19.45
C LEU A 36 -13.51 15.05 -18.05
N PHE A 37 -12.85 13.91 -17.90
CA PHE A 37 -11.91 13.73 -16.81
C PHE A 37 -10.94 14.90 -16.91
N ASP A 38 -10.85 15.74 -15.88
CA ASP A 38 -9.66 16.53 -15.65
C ASP A 38 -8.51 15.52 -15.48
N ARG A 39 -7.92 15.20 -16.62
CA ARG A 39 -6.68 14.44 -16.74
C ARG A 39 -5.70 15.23 -15.87
N LEU A 40 -5.32 14.66 -14.72
CA LEU A 40 -3.91 14.79 -14.33
C LEU A 40 -3.13 14.49 -15.61
N PRO A 41 -2.29 15.40 -16.13
CA PRO A 41 -1.68 15.22 -17.42
C PRO A 41 -0.95 13.87 -17.44
N CYS A 42 -1.52 12.89 -18.15
CA CYS A 42 -0.98 11.53 -18.28
C CYS A 42 0.30 11.50 -19.15
N ASN A 43 0.96 12.63 -19.37
CA ASN A 43 2.30 12.69 -19.95
C ASN A 43 3.39 12.17 -19.00
N ILE A 44 3.03 11.71 -17.79
CA ILE A 44 3.96 11.14 -16.81
C ILE A 44 4.41 9.72 -17.18
N PHE A 45 3.70 9.01 -18.07
CA PHE A 45 4.06 7.64 -18.49
C PHE A 45 5.12 7.55 -19.60
N ASN A 46 5.69 8.67 -20.04
CA ASN A 46 6.83 8.62 -20.98
C ASN A 46 8.15 8.19 -20.32
N SER A 47 8.17 8.02 -19.00
CA SER A 47 9.32 7.46 -18.31
C SER A 47 8.96 6.07 -17.78
N ALA A 48 9.35 5.03 -18.53
CA ALA A 48 9.01 3.64 -18.23
C ALA A 48 9.67 3.07 -16.95
N THR A 49 10.43 3.88 -16.21
CA THR A 49 11.18 3.46 -15.02
C THR A 49 10.88 4.38 -13.83
N LEU A 50 10.92 3.85 -12.59
CA LEU A 50 10.77 4.65 -11.38
C LEU A 50 11.78 5.80 -11.33
N ASP A 51 12.95 5.60 -11.93
CA ASP A 51 14.03 6.58 -12.00
C ASP A 51 13.67 7.79 -12.88
N GLY A 52 13.01 7.51 -14.00
CA GLY A 52 12.48 8.56 -14.85
C GLY A 52 11.38 9.36 -14.17
N LEU A 53 10.51 8.70 -13.39
CA LEU A 53 9.44 9.35 -12.63
C LEU A 53 10.00 10.24 -11.50
N ILE A 54 11.04 9.77 -10.81
CA ILE A 54 11.76 10.55 -9.79
C ILE A 54 12.41 11.77 -10.45
N LYS A 55 13.20 11.57 -11.51
CA LYS A 55 13.94 12.66 -12.19
C LYS A 55 13.01 13.70 -12.82
N SER A 56 11.84 13.31 -13.33
CA SER A 56 10.88 14.25 -13.91
C SER A 56 10.17 15.13 -12.88
N ASN A 57 10.07 14.66 -11.63
CA ASN A 57 9.26 15.31 -10.59
C ASN A 57 10.06 15.85 -9.40
N TYR A 58 11.33 15.50 -9.28
CA TYR A 58 12.17 15.86 -8.14
C TYR A 58 13.60 16.20 -8.55
N VAL A 59 14.15 17.22 -7.88
CA VAL A 59 15.55 17.62 -8.03
C VAL A 59 16.18 17.53 -6.66
N ASP A 60 17.12 16.61 -6.51
CA ASP A 60 17.83 16.38 -5.24
C ASP A 60 18.96 17.41 -5.09
N THR A 61 18.65 18.60 -4.58
CA THR A 61 19.65 19.65 -4.39
C THR A 61 19.41 20.49 -3.13
N ASP A 62 20.47 20.64 -2.35
CA ASP A 62 20.56 21.60 -1.23
C ASP A 62 21.13 22.95 -1.70
N SER A 63 21.42 23.11 -2.99
CA SER A 63 22.10 24.30 -3.53
C SER A 63 21.08 25.36 -3.95
N TRP A 64 21.09 26.50 -3.25
CA TRP A 64 20.30 27.65 -3.67
C TRP A 64 20.56 28.06 -5.12
N LYS A 65 21.79 27.90 -5.63
CA LYS A 65 22.12 28.23 -7.03
C LYS A 65 21.32 27.41 -8.04
N GLU A 66 21.04 26.14 -7.74
CA GLU A 66 20.27 25.26 -8.62
C GLU A 66 18.78 25.51 -8.45
N ILE A 67 18.32 25.70 -7.22
CA ILE A 67 16.93 26.07 -6.92
C ILE A 67 16.56 27.40 -7.58
N ALA A 68 17.46 28.39 -7.54
CA ALA A 68 17.24 29.70 -8.16
C ALA A 68 16.95 29.57 -9.67
N LYS A 69 17.70 28.73 -10.40
CA LYS A 69 17.44 28.47 -11.84
C LYS A 69 16.04 27.89 -12.08
N ILE A 70 15.58 27.01 -11.20
CA ILE A 70 14.25 26.41 -11.28
C ILE A 70 13.16 27.44 -10.95
N VAL A 71 13.40 28.29 -9.97
CA VAL A 71 12.48 29.37 -9.55
C VAL A 71 12.36 30.41 -10.66
N ASP A 72 13.48 30.82 -11.24
CA ASP A 72 13.55 31.78 -12.35
C ASP A 72 12.85 31.24 -13.59
N SER A 73 13.09 29.98 -13.97
CA SER A 73 12.41 29.35 -15.12
C SER A 73 10.89 29.21 -14.93
N LYS A 74 10.42 29.13 -13.68
CA LYS A 74 9.00 29.10 -13.32
C LYS A 74 8.39 30.47 -13.05
N GLY A 75 9.18 31.56 -13.10
CA GLY A 75 8.72 32.92 -12.81
C GLY A 75 8.16 33.11 -11.39
N MET A 76 8.59 32.29 -10.43
CA MET A 76 8.04 32.29 -9.07
C MET A 76 8.78 33.27 -8.18
N LYS A 77 8.07 34.03 -7.33
CA LYS A 77 8.72 34.90 -6.33
C LYS A 77 9.18 34.09 -5.13
N ASP A 78 10.25 34.54 -4.49
CA ASP A 78 10.74 33.95 -3.23
C ASP A 78 9.66 33.86 -2.15
N SER A 79 8.77 34.87 -2.09
CA SER A 79 7.62 34.89 -1.19
C SER A 79 6.68 33.71 -1.39
N ASP A 80 6.43 33.36 -2.64
CA ASP A 80 5.53 32.26 -2.99
C ASP A 80 6.20 30.93 -2.69
N LEU A 81 7.51 30.84 -2.88
CA LEU A 81 8.31 29.65 -2.65
C LEU A 81 8.35 29.26 -1.16
N TYR A 82 8.77 30.16 -0.26
CA TYR A 82 8.86 29.80 1.17
C TYR A 82 7.48 29.57 1.78
N ASN A 83 6.44 30.26 1.29
CA ASN A 83 5.05 30.01 1.71
C ASN A 83 4.55 28.63 1.26
N LYS A 84 4.76 28.25 -0.01
CA LYS A 84 4.40 26.91 -0.52
C LYS A 84 5.16 25.80 0.18
N ALA A 85 6.46 26.00 0.43
CA ALA A 85 7.30 25.03 1.14
C ALA A 85 6.98 24.94 2.65
N ARG A 86 6.17 25.87 3.18
CA ARG A 86 5.88 26.03 4.62
C ARG A 86 7.15 26.22 5.44
N ILE A 87 8.04 27.12 5.00
CA ILE A 87 9.30 27.46 5.64
C ILE A 87 9.25 28.91 6.13
N ASP A 88 9.75 29.15 7.34
CA ASP A 88 9.87 30.50 7.89
C ASP A 88 10.82 31.38 7.04
N ARG A 89 10.43 32.64 6.79
CA ARG A 89 11.20 33.57 5.95
C ARG A 89 12.65 33.75 6.42
N ARG A 90 12.92 33.73 7.73
CA ARG A 90 14.30 33.85 8.27
C ARG A 90 15.10 32.59 7.99
N LYS A 91 14.50 31.40 8.13
CA LYS A 91 15.13 30.12 7.76
C LYS A 91 15.42 30.07 6.26
N PHE A 92 14.48 30.52 5.44
CA PHE A 92 14.65 30.61 3.99
C PHE A 92 15.79 31.57 3.61
N SER A 93 15.88 32.75 4.25
CA SER A 93 16.96 33.70 4.01
C SER A 93 18.33 33.11 4.36
N LYS A 94 18.45 32.40 5.49
CA LYS A 94 19.69 31.71 5.86
C LYS A 94 20.04 30.61 4.87
N PHE A 95 19.06 29.84 4.40
CA PHE A 95 19.27 28.82 3.36
C PHE A 95 19.78 29.44 2.05
N ARG A 96 19.14 30.52 1.60
CA ARG A 96 19.55 31.26 0.40
C ARG A 96 20.99 31.77 0.46
N ASN A 97 21.42 32.21 1.65
CA ASN A 97 22.78 32.68 1.89
C ASN A 97 23.80 31.57 2.14
N GLY A 98 23.37 30.29 2.16
CA GLY A 98 24.24 29.16 2.48
C GLY A 98 24.57 29.01 3.97
N GLU A 99 23.89 29.75 4.85
CA GLU A 99 24.08 29.74 6.31
C GLU A 99 23.27 28.64 7.02
N ALA A 100 22.31 28.03 6.32
CA ALA A 100 21.48 26.94 6.85
C ALA A 100 21.17 25.92 5.76
N LYS A 101 20.94 24.66 6.16
CA LYS A 101 20.35 23.65 5.29
C LYS A 101 18.84 23.57 5.50
N LEU A 102 18.10 23.20 4.46
CA LEU A 102 16.70 22.82 4.60
C LEU A 102 16.63 21.51 5.38
N THR A 103 16.23 21.58 6.65
CA THR A 103 16.12 20.40 7.52
C THR A 103 14.82 19.62 7.33
N LYS A 104 13.88 20.16 6.55
CA LYS A 104 12.64 19.48 6.21
C LYS A 104 12.96 18.45 5.14
N LYS A 105 13.03 17.18 5.54
CA LYS A 105 13.03 16.06 4.60
C LYS A 105 11.72 16.12 3.82
N GLU A 106 11.80 16.47 2.54
CA GLU A 106 10.67 16.31 1.64
C GLU A 106 10.62 14.84 1.22
N TYR A 107 9.47 14.21 1.42
CA TYR A 107 9.26 12.82 1.04
C TYR A 107 8.39 12.81 -0.21
N MET A 108 8.80 12.09 -1.23
CA MET A 108 7.92 11.77 -2.33
C MET A 108 7.08 10.55 -1.96
N ALA A 109 5.75 10.71 -2.07
CA ALA A 109 4.81 9.61 -1.97
C ALA A 109 4.31 9.27 -3.37
N MET A 110 4.52 8.03 -3.80
CA MET A 110 3.98 7.49 -5.03
C MET A 110 2.99 6.38 -4.69
N ALA A 111 1.78 6.48 -5.23
CA ALA A 111 0.77 5.43 -5.13
C ALA A 111 0.78 4.61 -6.42
N ILE A 112 1.08 3.31 -6.31
CA ILE A 112 1.04 2.38 -7.42
C ILE A 112 -0.29 1.62 -7.33
N ALA A 113 -1.19 1.89 -8.27
CA ALA A 113 -2.41 1.11 -8.43
C ALA A 113 -2.07 -0.24 -9.04
N LEU A 114 -2.63 -1.32 -8.48
CA LEU A 114 -2.47 -2.68 -8.98
C LEU A 114 -3.83 -3.21 -9.38
N GLU A 115 -3.87 -3.89 -10.52
CA GLU A 115 -5.02 -4.68 -10.92
C GLU A 115 -4.88 -6.09 -10.35
N LEU A 116 -5.97 -6.60 -9.78
CA LEU A 116 -6.03 -7.99 -9.33
C LEU A 116 -6.08 -8.90 -10.56
N SER A 117 -5.32 -10.00 -10.51
CA SER A 117 -5.53 -11.12 -11.42
C SER A 117 -6.96 -11.67 -11.30
N ILE A 118 -7.37 -12.45 -12.30
CA ILE A 118 -8.70 -13.07 -12.32
C ILE A 118 -8.88 -13.93 -11.06
N GLU A 119 -7.85 -14.70 -10.69
CA GLU A 119 -7.85 -15.57 -9.51
C GLU A 119 -7.91 -14.76 -8.21
N GLU A 120 -7.10 -13.71 -8.05
CA GLU A 120 -7.15 -12.83 -6.88
C GLU A 120 -8.52 -12.16 -6.73
N LYS A 121 -9.12 -11.73 -7.85
CA LYS A 121 -10.46 -11.13 -7.86
C LYS A 121 -11.53 -12.14 -7.47
N MET A 122 -11.49 -13.36 -8.01
CA MET A 122 -12.42 -14.43 -7.63
C MET A 122 -12.35 -14.73 -6.13
N ILE A 123 -11.15 -14.80 -5.56
CA ILE A 123 -10.94 -15.01 -4.13
C ILE A 123 -11.50 -13.85 -3.32
N TYR A 124 -11.29 -12.62 -3.76
CA TYR A 124 -11.84 -11.44 -3.11
C TYR A 124 -13.37 -11.47 -3.11
N ASP A 125 -13.98 -11.71 -4.28
CA ASP A 125 -15.44 -11.76 -4.45
C ASP A 125 -16.06 -12.91 -3.64
N ASN A 126 -15.43 -14.09 -3.64
CA ASN A 126 -15.85 -15.23 -2.83
C ASN A 126 -15.72 -14.93 -1.33
N THR A 127 -14.67 -14.23 -0.90
CA THR A 127 -14.53 -13.81 0.50
C THR A 127 -15.61 -12.80 0.89
N VAL A 128 -15.93 -11.85 0.02
CA VAL A 128 -17.04 -10.90 0.25
C VAL A 128 -18.36 -11.67 0.37
N SER A 129 -18.62 -12.63 -0.52
CA SER A 129 -19.84 -13.46 -0.45
C SER A 129 -19.89 -14.36 0.79
N LEU A 130 -18.74 -14.86 1.26
CA LEU A 130 -18.63 -15.56 2.53
C LEU A 130 -19.10 -14.67 3.68
N LEU A 131 -18.54 -13.47 3.78
CA LEU A 131 -18.80 -12.54 4.88
C LEU A 131 -20.20 -11.92 4.84
N LYS A 132 -20.79 -11.81 3.64
CA LYS A 132 -22.07 -11.15 3.42
C LYS A 132 -23.26 -12.10 3.59
N ASP A 133 -23.20 -13.26 2.95
CA ASP A 133 -24.37 -14.12 2.77
C ASP A 133 -24.18 -15.50 3.42
N ASN A 134 -22.97 -15.82 3.89
CA ASN A 134 -22.61 -17.17 4.31
C ASN A 134 -21.80 -17.24 5.62
N TYR A 135 -21.92 -16.21 6.48
CA TYR A 135 -21.20 -16.12 7.75
C TYR A 135 -22.09 -16.42 8.95
N PHE A 136 -22.26 -17.71 9.23
CA PHE A 136 -23.18 -18.22 10.25
C PHE A 136 -22.46 -18.94 11.39
N ARG A 137 -23.03 -18.84 12.59
CA ARG A 137 -22.72 -19.66 13.76
C ARG A 137 -23.24 -21.08 13.56
N VAL A 138 -22.72 -22.01 14.36
CA VAL A 138 -23.09 -23.43 14.34
C VAL A 138 -24.61 -23.69 14.49
N ASP A 139 -25.33 -22.80 15.18
CA ASP A 139 -26.78 -22.85 15.36
C ASP A 139 -27.59 -22.31 14.16
N GLY A 140 -26.91 -21.88 13.08
CA GLY A 140 -27.52 -21.31 11.89
C GLY A 140 -27.78 -19.80 11.98
N ASN A 141 -27.56 -19.18 13.15
CA ASN A 141 -27.73 -17.74 13.32
C ASN A 141 -26.59 -16.98 12.63
N GLU A 142 -26.92 -15.86 12.00
CA GLU A 142 -25.93 -15.01 11.33
C GLU A 142 -24.97 -14.35 12.33
N ILE A 143 -23.68 -14.32 12.00
CA ILE A 143 -22.68 -13.59 12.78
C ILE A 143 -22.58 -12.17 12.24
N ASN A 144 -22.46 -11.19 13.13
CA ASN A 144 -22.13 -9.83 12.72
C ASN A 144 -20.73 -9.80 12.08
N GLY A 145 -20.69 -9.67 10.75
CA GLY A 145 -19.46 -9.65 9.95
C GLY A 145 -18.64 -8.37 10.05
N HIS A 146 -19.11 -7.31 10.73
CA HIS A 146 -18.48 -5.99 10.72
C HIS A 146 -16.99 -6.05 11.08
N LEU A 147 -16.63 -6.61 12.24
CA LEU A 147 -15.22 -6.71 12.65
C LEU A 147 -14.39 -7.61 11.73
N VAL A 148 -15.04 -8.61 11.12
CA VAL A 148 -14.36 -9.60 10.28
C VAL A 148 -14.04 -9.02 8.91
N ILE A 149 -14.87 -8.12 8.37
CA ILE A 149 -14.56 -7.34 7.15
C ILE A 149 -13.22 -6.61 7.32
N TYR A 150 -13.07 -5.84 8.41
CA TYR A 150 -11.86 -5.10 8.71
C TYR A 150 -10.66 -5.99 9.08
N ALA A 151 -10.89 -7.24 9.48
CA ALA A 151 -9.83 -8.19 9.82
C ALA A 151 -9.38 -9.05 8.64
N LEU A 152 -10.29 -9.45 7.75
CA LEU A 152 -10.05 -10.45 6.70
C LEU A 152 -9.84 -9.83 5.31
N LEU A 153 -10.69 -8.90 4.87
CA LEU A 153 -10.53 -8.27 3.55
C LEU A 153 -9.17 -7.58 3.34
N PRO A 154 -8.60 -6.84 4.33
CA PRO A 154 -7.26 -6.29 4.15
C PRO A 154 -6.19 -7.37 4.00
N LYS A 155 -6.39 -8.57 4.57
CA LYS A 155 -5.45 -9.67 4.41
C LYS A 155 -5.53 -10.27 3.01
N VAL A 156 -6.74 -10.47 2.47
CA VAL A 156 -6.96 -10.99 1.11
C VAL A 156 -6.25 -10.14 0.04
N THR A 157 -6.24 -8.82 0.23
CA THR A 157 -5.61 -7.85 -0.69
C THR A 157 -4.17 -7.47 -0.33
N SER A 158 -3.63 -8.03 0.75
CA SER A 158 -2.27 -7.74 1.23
C SER A 158 -1.33 -8.92 1.07
N SER A 159 -1.71 -10.11 1.54
CA SER A 159 -0.97 -11.33 1.26
C SER A 159 -1.87 -12.55 1.34
N SER A 160 -1.72 -13.43 0.35
CA SER A 160 -2.38 -14.73 0.31
C SER A 160 -2.16 -15.51 1.61
N ARG A 161 -0.96 -15.46 2.18
CA ARG A 161 -0.61 -16.20 3.40
C ARG A 161 -1.39 -15.75 4.64
N SER A 162 -1.48 -14.44 4.89
CA SER A 162 -2.26 -13.92 6.03
C SER A 162 -3.75 -14.23 5.90
N ALA A 163 -4.29 -14.20 4.67
CA ALA A 163 -5.67 -14.56 4.42
C ALA A 163 -5.94 -16.06 4.62
N ILE A 164 -5.06 -16.92 4.10
CA ILE A 164 -5.10 -18.38 4.27
C ILE A 164 -5.13 -18.75 5.76
N GLU A 165 -4.23 -18.20 6.57
CA GLU A 165 -4.19 -18.44 8.03
C GLU A 165 -5.55 -18.11 8.69
N SER A 166 -6.16 -17.00 8.28
CA SER A 166 -7.44 -16.56 8.84
C SER A 166 -8.62 -17.44 8.40
N LEU A 167 -8.63 -17.87 7.13
CA LEU A 167 -9.65 -18.75 6.58
C LEU A 167 -9.54 -20.17 7.16
N GLN A 168 -8.32 -20.68 7.36
CA GLN A 168 -8.09 -21.94 8.07
C GLN A 168 -8.68 -21.90 9.49
N GLY A 169 -8.51 -20.78 10.19
CA GLY A 169 -9.13 -20.56 11.51
C GLY A 169 -10.67 -20.51 11.49
N ILE A 170 -11.30 -20.25 10.34
CA ILE A 170 -12.76 -20.39 10.18
C ILE A 170 -13.12 -21.86 9.96
N VAL A 171 -12.40 -22.56 9.09
CA VAL A 171 -12.66 -23.97 8.77
C VAL A 171 -12.52 -24.88 9.99
N SER A 172 -11.47 -24.69 10.79
CA SER A 172 -11.17 -25.55 11.94
C SER A 172 -11.97 -25.24 13.21
N ASN A 173 -12.82 -24.21 13.19
CA ASN A 173 -13.48 -23.72 14.40
C ASN A 173 -14.95 -24.14 14.46
N ASP A 174 -15.30 -24.89 15.49
CA ASP A 174 -16.63 -25.46 15.72
C ASP A 174 -17.72 -24.42 16.00
N LYS A 175 -17.34 -23.16 16.22
CA LYS A 175 -18.29 -22.05 16.32
C LYS A 175 -19.04 -21.80 15.02
N TYR A 176 -18.47 -22.16 13.87
CA TYR A 176 -19.04 -21.83 12.56
C TYR A 176 -19.91 -22.94 11.99
N HIS A 177 -20.96 -22.54 11.28
CA HIS A 177 -21.81 -23.46 10.55
C HIS A 177 -21.04 -24.20 9.44
N GLU A 178 -21.45 -25.42 9.11
CA GLU A 178 -20.83 -26.23 8.04
C GLU A 178 -20.86 -25.53 6.68
N LYS A 179 -21.92 -24.76 6.40
CA LYS A 179 -22.00 -23.91 5.18
C LYS A 179 -20.88 -22.87 5.14
N THR A 180 -20.62 -22.18 6.25
CA THR A 180 -19.55 -21.19 6.41
C THR A 180 -18.19 -21.86 6.20
N LYS A 181 -17.95 -23.01 6.85
CA LYS A 181 -16.70 -23.77 6.75
C LYS A 181 -16.46 -24.26 5.33
N LYS A 182 -17.47 -24.83 4.67
CA LYS A 182 -17.36 -25.32 3.29
C LYS A 182 -17.01 -24.20 2.30
N MET A 183 -17.61 -23.02 2.48
CA MET A 183 -17.30 -21.87 1.62
C MET A 183 -15.89 -21.32 1.89
N ALA A 184 -15.47 -21.22 3.15
CA ALA A 184 -14.09 -20.87 3.50
C ALA A 184 -13.08 -21.87 2.94
N GLN A 185 -13.39 -23.17 2.97
CA GLN A 185 -12.58 -24.22 2.37
C GLN A 185 -12.46 -24.07 0.85
N GLY A 186 -13.56 -23.72 0.15
CA GLY A 186 -13.52 -23.43 -1.28
C GLY A 186 -12.56 -22.28 -1.62
N ILE A 187 -12.57 -21.21 -0.81
CA ILE A 187 -11.64 -20.08 -0.99
C ILE A 187 -10.18 -20.52 -0.75
N LEU A 188 -9.93 -21.38 0.25
CA LEU A 188 -8.60 -21.96 0.49
C LEU A 188 -8.13 -22.81 -0.69
N ASP A 189 -9.03 -23.54 -1.33
CA ASP A 189 -8.70 -24.34 -2.51
C ASP A 189 -8.44 -23.46 -3.74
N ASP A 190 -9.09 -22.30 -3.85
CA ASP A 190 -8.78 -21.30 -4.87
C ASP A 190 -7.39 -20.68 -4.64
N TYR A 191 -7.02 -20.38 -3.39
CA TYR A 191 -5.67 -19.91 -3.05
C TYR A 191 -4.56 -20.88 -3.50
N LYS A 192 -4.80 -22.20 -3.48
CA LYS A 192 -3.83 -23.18 -3.98
C LYS A 192 -3.61 -23.11 -5.49
N LYS A 193 -4.57 -22.56 -6.22
CA LYS A 193 -4.52 -22.42 -7.69
C LYS A 193 -3.93 -21.08 -8.13
N VAL A 194 -3.84 -20.11 -7.21
CA VAL A 194 -3.27 -18.78 -7.51
C VAL A 194 -1.82 -18.94 -7.91
N LYS A 195 -1.51 -18.49 -9.13
CA LYS A 195 -0.14 -18.49 -9.66
C LYS A 195 0.56 -17.15 -9.48
N LYS A 196 -0.23 -16.08 -9.33
CA LYS A 196 0.23 -14.69 -9.35
C LYS A 196 -0.10 -14.00 -8.04
N ASP A 197 0.87 -13.30 -7.48
CA ASP A 197 0.66 -12.42 -6.33
C ASP A 197 1.03 -10.99 -6.75
N SER A 198 0.04 -10.25 -7.24
CA SER A 198 0.28 -9.01 -7.98
C SER A 198 1.00 -7.95 -7.15
N LYS A 199 0.78 -7.95 -5.83
CA LYS A 199 1.43 -7.00 -4.90
C LYS A 199 2.86 -7.39 -4.56
N ILE A 200 3.11 -8.68 -4.32
CA ILE A 200 4.47 -9.16 -4.11
C ILE A 200 5.30 -9.02 -5.38
N GLU A 201 4.77 -9.41 -6.54
CA GLU A 201 5.48 -9.27 -7.81
C GLU A 201 5.88 -7.83 -8.09
N LYS A 202 4.96 -6.87 -7.86
CA LYS A 202 5.32 -5.45 -8.02
C LYS A 202 6.36 -4.99 -7.01
N LEU A 203 6.28 -5.47 -5.76
CA LEU A 203 7.28 -5.16 -4.74
C LEU A 203 8.67 -5.68 -5.17
N LEU A 204 8.75 -6.89 -5.68
CA LEU A 204 9.99 -7.49 -6.18
C LEU A 204 10.55 -6.71 -7.38
N GLU A 205 9.70 -6.33 -8.34
CA GLU A 205 10.08 -5.48 -9.47
C GLU A 205 10.68 -4.14 -9.00
N ILE A 206 10.06 -3.47 -8.03
CA ILE A 206 10.58 -2.22 -7.45
C ILE A 206 11.93 -2.43 -6.78
N ILE A 207 12.12 -3.56 -6.09
CA ILE A 207 13.38 -3.88 -5.44
C ILE A 207 14.47 -4.13 -6.47
N ASP A 208 14.18 -4.86 -7.55
CA ASP A 208 15.10 -5.04 -8.68
C ASP A 208 15.50 -3.70 -9.31
N GLU A 209 14.53 -2.81 -9.54
CA GLU A 209 14.78 -1.46 -10.06
C GLU A 209 15.67 -0.63 -9.13
N ILE A 210 15.50 -0.74 -7.81
CA ILE A 210 16.33 -0.03 -6.82
C ILE A 210 17.76 -0.60 -6.82
N ARG A 211 17.90 -1.93 -6.79
CA ARG A 211 19.20 -2.59 -6.82
C ARG A 211 19.99 -2.28 -8.08
N GLY A 212 19.31 -2.20 -9.23
CA GLY A 212 19.95 -1.84 -10.50
C GLY A 212 20.60 -0.45 -10.51
N ARG A 213 20.27 0.42 -9.54
CA ARG A 213 20.84 1.78 -9.43
C ARG A 213 22.07 1.81 -8.54
N SER A 214 22.03 1.13 -7.40
CA SER A 214 23.07 1.18 -6.38
C SER A 214 22.94 0.04 -5.38
N ASP A 215 24.07 -0.59 -5.05
CA ASP A 215 24.14 -1.64 -4.03
C ASP A 215 24.04 -1.11 -2.59
N ASN A 216 24.05 0.22 -2.40
CA ASN A 216 24.06 0.85 -1.08
C ASN A 216 22.72 1.51 -0.69
N GLU A 217 21.66 1.28 -1.47
CA GLU A 217 20.33 1.78 -1.12
C GLU A 217 19.68 0.95 0.00
N LYS A 218 18.99 1.64 0.90
CA LYS A 218 18.30 1.02 2.03
C LYS A 218 16.80 1.12 1.83
N ILE A 219 16.12 -0.01 1.94
CA ILE A 219 14.68 -0.12 1.73
C ILE A 219 14.00 -0.39 3.06
N LEU A 220 12.95 0.38 3.38
CA LEU A 220 12.08 0.14 4.51
C LEU A 220 10.71 -0.31 3.99
N ILE A 221 10.30 -1.52 4.36
CA ILE A 221 9.00 -2.10 3.99
C ILE A 221 8.14 -2.17 5.24
N TYR A 222 6.98 -1.52 5.18
CA TYR A 222 6.00 -1.54 6.26
C TYR A 222 4.81 -2.43 5.90
N THR A 223 4.39 -3.25 6.85
CA THR A 223 3.16 -4.04 6.73
C THR A 223 2.46 -4.12 8.08
N ARG A 224 1.13 -4.21 8.06
CA ARG A 224 0.31 -4.33 9.27
C ARG A 224 0.39 -5.73 9.90
N HIS A 225 0.64 -6.76 9.10
CA HIS A 225 0.44 -8.15 9.53
C HIS A 225 1.78 -8.90 9.65
N PRO A 226 2.10 -9.49 10.83
CA PRO A 226 3.33 -10.27 11.01
C PRO A 226 3.50 -11.43 10.02
N THR A 227 2.41 -12.13 9.67
CA THR A 227 2.46 -13.20 8.66
C THR A 227 2.83 -12.66 7.27
N THR A 228 2.41 -11.43 6.95
CA THR A 228 2.80 -10.78 5.69
C THR A 228 4.28 -10.40 5.70
N LEU A 229 4.82 -9.95 6.85
CA LEU A 229 6.25 -9.70 6.98
C LEU A 229 7.06 -10.96 6.69
N ARG A 230 6.74 -12.07 7.36
CA ARG A 230 7.43 -13.37 7.14
C ARG A 230 7.34 -13.82 5.68
N TYR A 231 6.17 -13.65 5.07
CA TYR A 231 5.97 -13.97 3.67
C TYR A 231 6.82 -13.10 2.72
N ILE A 232 6.95 -11.80 3.00
CA ILE A 232 7.85 -10.91 2.25
C ILE A 232 9.31 -11.36 2.42
N VAL A 233 9.73 -11.69 3.64
CA VAL A 233 11.10 -12.17 3.92
C VAL A 233 11.42 -13.41 3.08
N GLU A 234 10.53 -14.42 3.08
CA GLU A 234 10.68 -15.62 2.25
C GLU A 234 10.78 -15.30 0.75
N LYS A 235 9.97 -14.35 0.26
CA LYS A 235 10.00 -13.95 -1.15
C LYS A 235 11.25 -13.18 -1.54
N LEU A 236 11.94 -12.58 -0.57
CA LEU A 236 13.20 -11.86 -0.76
C LEU A 236 14.45 -12.73 -0.55
N GLU A 237 14.30 -13.97 -0.09
CA GLU A 237 15.43 -14.89 0.09
C GLU A 237 16.30 -15.04 -1.19
N PRO A 238 15.72 -15.21 -2.40
CA PRO A 238 16.52 -15.35 -3.62
C PRO A 238 17.31 -14.10 -4.00
N TYR A 239 16.97 -12.95 -3.42
CA TYR A 239 17.64 -11.68 -3.71
C TYR A 239 18.93 -11.52 -2.91
N HIS A 240 19.20 -12.41 -1.95
CA HIS A 240 20.38 -12.37 -1.07
C HIS A 240 20.58 -10.99 -0.39
N LEU A 241 19.46 -10.34 -0.05
CA LEU A 241 19.47 -9.07 0.65
C LEU A 241 19.75 -9.28 2.13
N LYS A 242 20.40 -8.28 2.74
CA LYS A 242 20.45 -8.20 4.19
C LYS A 242 19.14 -7.65 4.73
N ILE A 243 18.34 -8.50 5.37
CA ILE A 243 17.01 -8.15 5.86
C ILE A 243 17.04 -8.06 7.38
N VAL A 244 16.61 -6.90 7.92
CA VAL A 244 16.42 -6.69 9.35
C VAL A 244 14.93 -6.68 9.65
N GLU A 245 14.43 -7.71 10.33
CA GLU A 245 13.02 -7.78 10.73
C GLU A 245 12.74 -6.89 11.94
N PHE A 246 11.59 -6.22 11.95
CA PHE A 246 11.15 -5.39 13.08
C PHE A 246 9.70 -5.71 13.44
N LEU A 247 9.49 -6.35 14.59
CA LEU A 247 8.17 -6.75 15.10
C LEU A 247 7.79 -5.92 16.33
N GLY A 248 6.49 -5.68 16.51
CA GLY A 248 5.99 -4.86 17.62
C GLY A 248 6.28 -5.45 19.01
N GLY A 249 6.31 -6.78 19.12
CA GLY A 249 6.54 -7.52 20.36
C GLY A 249 7.98 -7.54 20.88
N LEU A 250 8.93 -6.91 20.16
CA LEU A 250 10.33 -6.84 20.59
C LEU A 250 10.49 -5.96 21.84
N SER A 251 11.45 -6.34 22.69
CA SER A 251 11.91 -5.54 23.84
C SER A 251 12.52 -4.21 23.37
N ARG A 252 12.75 -3.29 24.31
CA ARG A 252 13.34 -1.98 23.97
C ARG A 252 14.78 -2.14 23.49
N GLU A 253 15.50 -3.08 24.09
CA GLU A 253 16.87 -3.44 23.79
C GLU A 253 16.96 -4.04 22.38
N GLU A 254 16.12 -5.04 22.08
CA GLU A 254 16.03 -5.67 20.75
C GLU A 254 15.67 -4.65 19.67
N LYS A 255 14.69 -3.76 19.93
CA LYS A 255 14.34 -2.69 18.99
C LYS A 255 15.53 -1.79 18.67
N SER A 256 16.29 -1.42 19.70
CA SER A 256 17.48 -0.56 19.55
C SER A 256 18.58 -1.27 18.74
N GLU A 257 18.77 -2.57 19.00
CA GLU A 257 19.71 -3.41 18.25
C GLU A 257 19.35 -3.48 16.76
N ARG A 258 18.11 -3.84 16.42
CA ARG A 258 17.63 -3.91 15.03
C ARG A 258 17.77 -2.57 14.30
N ILE A 259 17.47 -1.46 14.97
CA ILE A 259 17.64 -0.11 14.39
C ILE A 259 19.12 0.17 14.11
N ASN A 260 20.01 -0.17 15.03
CA ASN A 260 21.45 0.04 14.85
C ASN A 260 22.02 -0.86 13.75
N GLU A 261 21.56 -2.10 13.65
CA GLU A 261 21.91 -3.05 12.60
C GLU A 261 21.53 -2.51 11.20
N PHE A 262 20.30 -2.01 11.06
CA PHE A 262 19.85 -1.40 9.81
C PHE A 262 20.64 -0.12 9.47
N LYS A 263 20.95 0.71 10.47
CA LYS A 263 21.72 1.95 10.27
C LYS A 263 23.18 1.69 9.91
N SER A 264 23.84 0.73 10.56
CA SER A 264 25.26 0.45 10.35
C SER A 264 25.53 -0.23 9.01
N GLY A 265 24.55 -0.98 8.48
CA GLY A 265 24.75 -1.81 7.29
C GLY A 265 25.70 -3.00 7.52
N LYS A 266 26.31 -3.13 8.71
CA LYS A 266 27.32 -4.15 9.03
C LYS A 266 26.71 -5.34 9.74
N ILE A 267 26.83 -6.51 9.12
CA ILE A 267 26.90 -7.87 9.68
C ILE A 267 27.80 -8.60 8.69
#